data_AF-A0A2H0WAX8-F1
#
_entry.id   AF-A0A2H0WAX8-F1
#
_cell.length_a   1.000
_cell.length_b   1.000
_cell.length_c   1.000
_cell.angle_alpha   90.00
_cell.angle_beta   90.00
_cell.angle_gamma   90.00
#
_symmetry.space_group_name_H-M   'P 1'
#
loop_
_entity.id
_entity.type
_entity.pdbx_description
1 polymer ?
#
loop_
_entity_poly.entity_id
_entity_poly.type
_entity_poly.pdbx_seq_one_letter_code
_entity_poly.pdbx_strand_id
1 'polypeptide(L)'
;MTDKALLQSLVNRIRLFRRTNGLRQSDLAEKIHLTTRHLQKIEACSVDVKTSTSCQIAKALGIPVCYLYKPETEHPSGLKVPCAIEILDMIQVGILLADLDGRILYMNMPHLKTLGLTKDHLGQGIHVWDHLNDSSEIQSLKKLLQSLVSSPTKSAPYVTEQKTSSGEIIPVKTDWTYYADASRDIRYFVSVVHYYPN
;
A
#
# COMPACT_ATOMS: atom_id res chain seq x y z
N MET A 1 10.58 -28.10 0.21
CA MET A 1 9.67 -27.43 1.17
C MET A 1 8.51 -28.38 1.40
N THR A 2 8.18 -28.75 2.63
CA THR A 2 7.10 -29.71 2.90
C THR A 2 5.74 -29.07 2.66
N ASP A 3 4.77 -29.81 2.12
CA ASP A 3 3.39 -29.32 1.86
C ASP A 3 2.77 -28.66 3.11
N LYS A 4 3.13 -29.15 4.29
CA LYS A 4 2.70 -28.61 5.59
C LYS A 4 3.20 -27.19 5.86
N ALA A 5 4.44 -26.86 5.49
CA ALA A 5 5.01 -25.52 5.68
C ALA A 5 4.34 -24.50 4.75
N LEU A 6 4.02 -24.92 3.52
CA LEU A 6 3.30 -24.11 2.55
C LEU A 6 1.86 -23.80 3.05
N LEU A 7 1.16 -24.82 3.54
CA LEU A 7 -0.19 -24.66 4.11
C LEU A 7 -0.18 -23.75 5.34
N GLN A 8 0.84 -23.88 6.20
CA GLN A 8 0.99 -23.02 7.37
C GLN A 8 1.20 -21.55 6.98
N SER A 9 2.00 -21.28 5.95
CA SER A 9 2.22 -19.92 5.45
C SER A 9 0.92 -19.30 4.90
N LEU A 10 0.14 -20.08 4.15
CA LEU A 10 -1.19 -19.68 3.68
C LEU A 10 -2.10 -19.27 4.83
N VAL A 11 -2.22 -20.13 5.85
CA VAL A 11 -3.10 -19.89 6.99
C VAL A 11 -2.67 -18.65 7.78
N ASN A 12 -1.37 -18.50 8.02
CA ASN A 12 -0.84 -17.34 8.75
C ASN A 12 -1.16 -16.03 8.02
N ARG A 13 -1.03 -16.00 6.69
CA ARG A 13 -1.31 -14.81 5.89
C ARG A 13 -2.80 -14.48 5.81
N ILE A 14 -3.67 -15.49 5.71
CA ILE A 14 -5.13 -15.28 5.80
C ILE A 14 -5.47 -14.59 7.13
N ARG A 15 -4.94 -15.11 8.25
CA ARG A 15 -5.17 -14.52 9.58
C ARG A 15 -4.64 -13.10 9.67
N LEU A 16 -3.44 -12.85 9.16
CA LEU A 16 -2.79 -11.54 9.18
C LEU A 16 -3.65 -10.51 8.45
N PHE A 17 -3.90 -10.70 7.16
CA PHE A 17 -4.64 -9.73 6.34
C PHE A 17 -6.10 -9.56 6.78
N ARG A 18 -6.74 -10.63 7.25
CA ARG A 18 -8.09 -10.53 7.83
C ARG A 18 -8.11 -9.57 9.03
N ARG A 19 -7.15 -9.71 9.96
CA ARG A 19 -7.05 -8.85 11.15
C ARG A 19 -6.66 -7.42 10.79
N THR A 20 -5.72 -7.24 9.86
CA THR A 20 -5.32 -5.91 9.38
C THR A 20 -6.50 -5.16 8.75
N ASN A 21 -7.42 -5.86 8.09
CA ASN A 21 -8.64 -5.28 7.52
C ASN A 21 -9.79 -5.14 8.55
N GLY A 22 -9.54 -5.39 9.84
CA GLY A 22 -10.56 -5.30 10.89
C GLY A 22 -11.66 -6.36 10.82
N LEU A 23 -11.49 -7.42 10.00
CA LEU A 23 -12.53 -8.42 9.75
C LEU A 23 -12.52 -9.51 10.83
N ARG A 24 -13.71 -9.86 11.33
CA ARG A 24 -13.94 -11.10 12.07
C ARG A 24 -13.94 -12.29 11.09
N GLN A 25 -13.84 -13.51 11.64
CA GLN A 25 -13.97 -14.72 10.82
C GLN A 25 -15.34 -14.80 10.14
N SER A 26 -16.42 -14.37 10.81
CA SER A 26 -17.76 -14.28 10.23
C SER A 26 -17.76 -13.41 8.97
N ASP A 27 -17.12 -12.24 9.05
CA ASP A 27 -17.19 -11.22 8.01
C ASP A 27 -16.45 -11.66 6.74
N LEU A 28 -15.28 -12.30 6.93
CA LEU A 28 -14.55 -12.87 5.80
C LEU A 28 -15.29 -14.07 5.21
N ALA A 29 -15.87 -14.94 6.04
CA ALA A 29 -16.60 -16.11 5.58
C ALA A 29 -17.83 -15.70 4.75
N GLU A 30 -18.57 -14.69 5.21
CA GLU A 30 -19.70 -14.10 4.47
C GLU A 30 -19.27 -13.53 3.12
N LYS A 31 -18.17 -12.75 3.08
CA LYS A 31 -17.62 -12.16 1.84
C LYS A 31 -17.24 -13.20 0.78
N ILE A 32 -16.88 -14.41 1.17
CA ILE A 32 -16.47 -15.49 0.24
C ILE A 32 -17.52 -16.61 0.14
N HIS A 33 -18.72 -16.39 0.67
CA HIS A 33 -19.81 -17.38 0.67
C HIS A 33 -19.41 -18.74 1.29
N LEU A 34 -18.62 -18.71 2.36
CA LEU A 34 -18.30 -19.87 3.18
C LEU A 34 -18.99 -19.78 4.54
N THR A 35 -19.15 -20.92 5.21
CA THR A 35 -19.57 -20.92 6.61
C THR A 35 -18.40 -20.49 7.50
N THR A 36 -18.71 -19.75 8.57
CA THR A 36 -17.71 -19.38 9.60
C THR A 36 -16.96 -20.61 10.11
N ARG A 37 -17.66 -21.74 10.28
CA ARG A 37 -17.08 -23.02 10.71
C ARG A 37 -16.06 -23.55 9.71
N HIS A 38 -16.29 -23.41 8.40
CA HIS A 38 -15.33 -23.80 7.38
C HIS A 38 -14.11 -22.88 7.43
N LEU A 39 -14.31 -21.56 7.52
CA LEU A 39 -13.18 -20.62 7.65
C LEU A 39 -12.36 -20.88 8.91
N GLN A 40 -12.99 -21.21 10.04
CA GLN A 40 -12.30 -21.62 11.26
C GLN A 40 -11.44 -22.86 11.06
N LYS A 41 -11.97 -23.87 10.35
CA LYS A 41 -11.20 -25.08 10.03
C LYS A 41 -10.00 -24.78 9.14
N ILE A 42 -10.17 -23.89 8.15
CA ILE A 42 -9.09 -23.40 7.29
C ILE A 42 -8.05 -22.68 8.15
N GLU A 43 -8.48 -21.70 8.96
CA GLU A 43 -7.57 -20.96 9.82
C GLU A 43 -6.91 -21.85 10.89
N ALA A 44 -7.52 -22.97 11.30
CA ALA A 44 -6.92 -23.93 12.20
C ALA A 44 -5.93 -24.90 11.51
N CYS A 45 -5.70 -24.75 10.20
CA CYS A 45 -4.88 -25.67 9.40
C CYS A 45 -5.39 -27.13 9.49
N SER A 46 -6.71 -27.31 9.66
CA SER A 46 -7.36 -28.60 9.90
C SER A 46 -8.02 -29.20 8.66
N VAL A 47 -8.03 -28.45 7.56
CA VAL A 47 -8.54 -28.88 6.25
C VAL A 47 -7.62 -28.33 5.17
N ASP A 48 -7.53 -29.06 4.06
CA ASP A 48 -6.85 -28.58 2.88
C ASP A 48 -7.67 -27.49 2.18
N VAL A 49 -6.98 -26.53 1.57
CA VAL A 49 -7.59 -25.35 0.95
C VAL A 49 -7.53 -25.50 -0.55
N LYS A 50 -8.68 -25.74 -1.18
CA LYS A 50 -8.79 -25.75 -2.64
C LYS A 50 -8.27 -24.44 -3.23
N THR A 51 -7.60 -24.50 -4.37
CA THR A 51 -7.09 -23.32 -5.09
C THR A 51 -8.19 -22.30 -5.38
N SER A 52 -9.40 -22.76 -5.71
CA SER A 52 -10.56 -21.88 -5.91
C SER A 52 -10.90 -21.07 -4.65
N THR A 53 -10.80 -21.69 -3.48
CA THR A 53 -11.06 -21.06 -2.19
C THR A 53 -9.95 -20.08 -1.82
N SER A 54 -8.67 -20.42 -2.03
CA SER A 54 -7.58 -19.48 -1.77
C SER A 54 -7.63 -18.26 -2.69
N CYS A 55 -8.04 -18.41 -3.96
CA CYS A 55 -8.29 -17.29 -4.87
C CYS A 55 -9.43 -16.37 -4.36
N GLN A 56 -10.54 -16.94 -3.88
CA GLN A 56 -11.65 -16.16 -3.33
C GLN A 56 -11.24 -15.39 -2.08
N ILE A 57 -10.49 -16.04 -1.17
CA ILE A 57 -9.96 -15.41 0.03
C ILE A 57 -9.00 -14.27 -0.33
N ALA A 58 -8.06 -14.50 -1.24
CA ALA A 58 -7.13 -13.47 -1.69
C ALA A 58 -7.86 -12.26 -2.29
N LYS A 59 -8.87 -12.50 -3.14
CA LYS A 59 -9.72 -11.45 -3.71
C LYS A 59 -10.47 -10.67 -2.63
N ALA A 60 -11.09 -11.35 -1.66
CA ALA A 60 -11.83 -10.70 -0.57
C ALA A 60 -10.92 -9.90 0.39
N LEU A 61 -9.65 -10.29 0.49
CA LEU A 61 -8.63 -9.60 1.27
C LEU A 61 -7.91 -8.49 0.48
N GLY A 62 -8.16 -8.37 -0.83
CA GLY A 62 -7.53 -7.35 -1.68
C GLY A 62 -6.05 -7.61 -1.96
N ILE A 63 -5.61 -8.88 -1.97
CA ILE A 63 -4.19 -9.26 -2.17
C ILE A 63 -4.03 -10.22 -3.35
N PRO A 64 -2.86 -10.25 -4.02
CA PRO A 64 -2.54 -11.28 -5.00
C PRO A 64 -2.54 -12.68 -4.37
N VAL A 65 -3.12 -13.68 -5.02
CA VAL A 65 -3.20 -15.06 -4.48
C VAL A 65 -1.82 -15.66 -4.17
N CYS A 66 -0.80 -15.32 -4.97
CA CYS A 66 0.57 -15.77 -4.75
C CYS A 66 1.14 -15.29 -3.40
N TYR A 67 0.63 -14.19 -2.84
CA TYR A 67 1.07 -13.72 -1.53
C TYR A 67 0.72 -14.72 -0.44
N LEU A 68 -0.43 -15.40 -0.51
CA LEU A 68 -0.82 -16.41 0.48
C LEU A 68 0.22 -17.54 0.58
N TYR A 69 0.86 -17.90 -0.52
CA TYR A 69 1.80 -19.02 -0.58
C TYR A 69 3.26 -18.60 -0.43
N LYS A 70 3.55 -17.30 -0.30
CA LYS A 70 4.91 -16.84 -0.14
C LYS A 70 5.39 -17.26 1.26
N PRO A 71 6.38 -18.16 1.39
CA PRO A 71 6.82 -18.63 2.68
C PRO A 71 7.14 -17.45 3.60
N GLU A 72 6.84 -17.58 4.89
CA GLU A 72 7.49 -16.74 5.88
C GLU A 72 8.98 -17.06 5.77
N THR A 73 9.71 -16.21 5.07
CA THR A 73 11.16 -16.31 5.04
C THR A 73 11.63 -15.83 6.40
N GLU A 74 11.73 -16.75 7.37
CA GLU A 74 12.70 -16.57 8.42
C GLU A 74 14.04 -16.37 7.72
N HIS A 75 14.66 -15.23 7.97
CA HIS A 75 16.02 -15.03 7.51
C HIS A 75 16.87 -16.17 8.10
N PRO A 76 17.89 -16.70 7.41
CA PRO A 76 18.70 -17.83 7.91
C PRO A 76 19.29 -17.64 9.31
N SER A 77 19.30 -16.40 9.83
CA SER A 77 19.71 -16.05 11.19
C SER A 77 18.61 -16.15 12.26
N GLY A 78 17.39 -16.61 11.93
CA GLY A 78 16.24 -16.57 12.84
C GLY A 78 15.68 -15.16 13.09
N LEU A 79 16.19 -14.14 12.38
CA LEU A 79 15.68 -12.79 12.48
C LEU A 79 14.34 -12.68 11.75
N LYS A 80 13.35 -12.15 12.45
CA LYS A 80 12.09 -11.73 11.85
C LYS A 80 12.31 -10.43 11.09
N VAL A 81 12.43 -10.53 9.76
CA VAL A 81 12.57 -9.36 8.88
C VAL A 81 11.21 -8.67 8.79
N PRO A 82 11.12 -7.35 9.06
CA PRO A 82 9.89 -6.60 8.86
C PRO A 82 9.43 -6.68 7.40
N CYS A 83 8.12 -6.66 7.16
CA CYS A 83 7.61 -6.60 5.81
C CYS A 83 7.89 -5.23 5.19
N ALA A 84 7.82 -5.13 3.86
CA ALA A 84 8.20 -3.92 3.13
C ALA A 84 7.53 -2.64 3.66
N ILE A 85 6.24 -2.70 4.02
CA ILE A 85 5.52 -1.53 4.56
C ILE A 85 6.03 -1.09 5.93
N GLU A 86 6.43 -2.04 6.79
CA GLU A 86 7.05 -1.74 8.08
C GLU A 86 8.42 -1.10 7.88
N ILE A 87 9.19 -1.53 6.88
CA ILE A 87 10.47 -0.92 6.51
C ILE A 87 10.24 0.53 6.04
N LEU A 88 9.27 0.77 5.16
CA LEU A 88 8.97 2.13 4.66
C LEU A 88 8.52 3.08 5.79
N ASP A 89 7.80 2.58 6.79
CA ASP A 89 7.37 3.35 7.96
C ASP A 89 8.54 3.69 8.92
N MET A 90 9.70 3.03 8.79
CA MET A 90 10.92 3.34 9.56
C MET A 90 11.79 4.42 8.90
N ILE A 91 11.58 4.72 7.61
CA ILE A 91 12.40 5.69 6.87
C ILE A 91 11.94 7.10 7.20
N GLN A 92 12.84 7.97 7.69
CA GLN A 92 12.53 9.35 8.12
C GLN A 92 12.29 10.35 6.97
N VAL A 93 11.78 9.89 5.83
CA VAL A 93 11.35 10.74 4.71
C VAL A 93 9.87 10.47 4.43
N GLY A 94 9.19 11.40 3.79
CA GLY A 94 7.84 11.13 3.31
C GLY A 94 7.89 10.18 2.11
N ILE A 95 7.02 9.17 2.08
CA ILE A 95 6.85 8.31 0.91
C ILE A 95 5.38 8.29 0.56
N LEU A 96 5.09 8.43 -0.72
CA LEU A 96 3.74 8.48 -1.26
C LEU A 96 3.63 7.65 -2.54
N LEU A 97 2.54 6.90 -2.66
CA LEU A 97 2.12 6.21 -3.87
C LEU A 97 0.77 6.80 -4.32
N ALA A 98 0.66 7.17 -5.59
CA ALA A 98 -0.59 7.64 -6.18
C ALA A 98 -0.93 6.86 -7.46
N ASP A 99 -2.22 6.78 -7.78
CA ASP A 99 -2.67 6.27 -9.08
C ASP A 99 -2.51 7.34 -10.20
N LEU A 100 -2.97 6.99 -11.40
CA LEU A 100 -2.83 7.85 -12.58
C LEU A 100 -3.64 9.15 -12.50
N ASP A 101 -4.68 9.15 -11.67
CA ASP A 101 -5.53 10.32 -11.39
C ASP A 101 -5.01 11.11 -10.18
N GLY A 102 -3.82 10.78 -9.66
CA GLY A 102 -3.20 11.46 -8.53
C GLY A 102 -3.89 11.18 -7.19
N ARG A 103 -4.77 10.17 -7.11
CA ARG A 103 -5.36 9.73 -5.85
C ARG A 103 -4.32 8.96 -5.05
N ILE A 104 -4.20 9.29 -3.77
CA ILE A 104 -3.20 8.68 -2.89
C ILE A 104 -3.65 7.27 -2.51
N LEU A 105 -2.81 6.29 -2.82
CA LEU A 105 -3.00 4.88 -2.49
C LEU A 105 -2.27 4.48 -1.20
N TYR A 106 -1.14 5.13 -0.92
CA TYR A 106 -0.33 4.87 0.26
C TYR A 106 0.48 6.10 0.65
N MET A 107 0.66 6.28 1.96
CA MET A 107 1.65 7.16 2.56
C MET A 107 2.32 6.45 3.73
N ASN A 108 3.63 6.62 3.89
CA ASN A 108 4.30 6.10 5.08
C ASN A 108 3.98 6.94 6.32
N MET A 109 4.21 6.36 7.50
CA MET A 109 3.88 6.99 8.77
C MET A 109 4.57 8.35 8.99
N PRO A 110 5.85 8.54 8.65
CA PRO A 110 6.49 9.86 8.72
C PRO A 110 5.77 10.92 7.88
N HIS A 111 5.39 10.60 6.63
CA HIS A 111 4.65 11.53 5.78
C HIS A 111 3.29 11.93 6.39
N LEU A 112 2.53 10.93 6.87
CA LEU A 112 1.23 11.15 7.51
C LEU A 112 1.36 12.06 8.74
N LYS A 113 2.35 11.79 9.60
CA LYS A 113 2.58 12.58 10.82
C LYS A 113 2.93 14.02 10.49
N THR A 114 3.83 14.26 9.54
CA THR A 114 4.23 15.62 9.15
C THR A 114 3.05 16.41 8.60
N LEU A 115 2.16 15.78 7.84
CA LEU A 115 0.96 16.43 7.32
C LEU A 115 -0.20 16.50 8.31
N GLY A 116 -0.05 15.94 9.52
CA GLY A 116 -1.11 15.89 10.53
C GLY A 116 -2.30 15.02 10.11
N LEU A 117 -2.04 13.93 9.38
CA LEU A 117 -3.03 12.99 8.84
C LEU A 117 -3.00 11.64 9.56
N THR A 118 -4.06 10.87 9.35
CA THR A 118 -4.18 9.47 9.76
C THR A 118 -4.48 8.57 8.55
N LYS A 119 -4.30 7.26 8.72
CA LYS A 119 -4.63 6.29 7.66
C LYS A 119 -6.11 6.33 7.23
N ASP A 120 -7.00 6.78 8.09
CA ASP A 120 -8.43 6.92 7.77
C ASP A 120 -8.70 7.95 6.68
N HIS A 121 -7.84 8.97 6.56
CA HIS A 121 -7.94 9.98 5.50
C HIS A 121 -7.66 9.37 4.12
N LEU A 122 -6.77 8.37 4.03
CA LEU A 122 -6.50 7.67 2.76
C LEU A 122 -7.76 6.96 2.23
N GLY A 123 -8.57 6.39 3.14
CA GLY A 123 -9.84 5.76 2.81
C GLY A 123 -10.87 6.70 2.20
N GLN A 124 -10.75 8.01 2.44
CA GLN A 124 -11.66 9.05 1.93
C GLN A 124 -11.30 9.49 0.50
N GLY A 125 -10.18 9.03 -0.06
CA GLY A 125 -9.79 9.29 -1.43
C GLY A 125 -9.18 10.68 -1.66
N ILE A 126 -8.26 11.07 -0.79
CA ILE A 126 -7.46 12.28 -0.95
C ILE A 126 -6.51 12.19 -2.15
N HIS A 127 -6.16 13.33 -2.73
CA HIS A 127 -5.26 13.49 -3.88
C HIS A 127 -3.96 14.19 -3.49
N VAL A 128 -2.92 13.97 -4.29
CA VAL A 128 -1.58 14.58 -4.10
C VAL A 128 -1.59 16.10 -4.03
N TRP A 129 -2.57 16.76 -4.68
CA TRP A 129 -2.71 18.21 -4.69
C TRP A 129 -3.54 18.77 -3.54
N ASP A 130 -4.21 17.94 -2.73
CA ASP A 130 -4.99 18.42 -1.59
C ASP A 130 -4.09 19.03 -0.48
N HIS A 131 -2.78 18.81 -0.60
CA HIS A 131 -1.74 19.33 0.28
C HIS A 131 -0.95 20.47 -0.35
N LEU A 132 -1.34 20.97 -1.53
CA LEU A 132 -0.70 22.13 -2.16
C LEU A 132 -1.48 23.40 -1.86
N ASN A 133 -0.78 24.53 -1.73
CA ASN A 133 -1.39 25.81 -1.40
C ASN A 133 -1.66 26.69 -2.64
N ASP A 134 -0.95 26.47 -3.74
CA ASP A 134 -1.09 27.27 -4.96
C ASP A 134 -1.88 26.53 -6.05
N SER A 135 -3.00 27.13 -6.46
CA SER A 135 -3.83 26.67 -7.58
C SER A 135 -3.07 26.52 -8.91
N SER A 136 -2.03 27.32 -9.15
CA SER A 136 -1.20 27.25 -10.36
C SER A 136 -0.30 26.01 -10.34
N GLU A 137 0.26 25.68 -9.17
CA GLU A 137 1.03 24.45 -8.95
C GLU A 137 0.14 23.21 -9.09
N ILE A 138 -1.08 23.26 -8.53
CA ILE A 138 -2.06 22.16 -8.67
C ILE A 138 -2.34 21.87 -10.15
N GLN A 139 -2.58 22.91 -10.97
CA GLN A 139 -2.81 22.73 -12.40
C GLN A 139 -1.57 22.19 -13.12
N SER A 140 -0.38 22.67 -12.74
CA SER A 140 0.88 22.23 -13.33
C SER A 140 1.16 20.76 -13.02
N LEU A 141 0.94 20.32 -11.78
CA LEU A 141 1.07 18.92 -11.37
C LEU A 141 0.07 18.02 -12.09
N LYS A 142 -1.20 18.41 -12.19
CA LYS A 142 -2.22 17.65 -12.95
C LYS A 142 -1.81 17.46 -14.40
N LYS A 143 -1.35 18.52 -15.07
CA LYS A 143 -0.84 18.47 -16.44
C LYS A 143 0.38 17.56 -16.56
N LEU A 144 1.31 17.64 -15.60
CA LEU A 144 2.48 16.78 -15.55
C LEU A 144 2.06 15.30 -15.49
N LEU A 145 1.23 14.91 -14.53
CA LEU A 145 0.79 13.51 -14.39
C LEU A 145 0.10 12.99 -15.66
N GLN A 146 -0.81 13.78 -16.25
CA GLN A 146 -1.46 13.44 -17.52
C GLN A 146 -0.46 13.26 -18.67
N SER A 147 0.53 14.16 -18.75
CA SER A 147 1.58 14.08 -19.78
C SER A 147 2.45 12.84 -19.63
N LEU A 148 2.75 12.42 -18.41
CA LEU A 148 3.59 11.24 -18.14
C LEU A 148 2.92 9.94 -18.57
N VAL A 149 1.59 9.83 -18.41
CA VAL A 149 0.83 8.67 -18.90
C VAL A 149 0.94 8.56 -20.43
N SER A 150 0.93 9.69 -21.13
CA SER A 150 0.96 9.72 -22.60
C SER A 150 2.37 9.65 -23.19
N SER A 151 3.34 10.26 -22.50
CA SER A 151 4.74 10.38 -22.94
C SER A 151 5.65 10.33 -21.70
N PRO A 152 6.03 9.13 -21.24
CA PRO A 152 6.86 8.96 -20.06
C PRO A 152 8.21 9.65 -20.24
N THR A 153 8.59 10.52 -19.30
CA THR A 153 9.87 11.22 -19.30
C THR A 153 10.71 10.82 -18.09
N LYS A 154 12.02 11.08 -18.16
CA LYS A 154 12.90 10.87 -17.01
C LYS A 154 12.46 11.79 -15.88
N SER A 155 12.34 11.23 -14.67
CA SER A 155 12.01 12.04 -13.51
C SER A 155 13.12 13.00 -13.14
N ALA A 156 12.72 14.18 -12.69
CA ALA A 156 13.57 15.21 -12.14
C ALA A 156 12.95 15.74 -10.85
N PRO A 157 13.74 15.90 -9.76
CA PRO A 157 13.21 16.42 -8.52
C PRO A 157 12.68 17.84 -8.70
N TYR A 158 11.69 18.19 -7.89
CA TYR A 158 11.17 19.55 -7.82
C TYR A 158 11.01 20.00 -6.36
N VAL A 159 10.97 21.31 -6.15
CA VAL A 159 10.73 21.94 -4.85
C VAL A 159 9.34 22.57 -4.90
N THR A 160 8.57 22.41 -3.82
CA THR A 160 7.23 22.96 -3.66
C THR A 160 6.96 23.18 -2.17
N GLU A 161 5.83 23.79 -1.85
CA GLU A 161 5.34 23.99 -0.50
C GLU A 161 4.14 23.06 -0.23
N GLN A 162 4.19 22.34 0.88
CA GLN A 162 3.07 21.53 1.35
C GLN A 162 2.36 22.18 2.53
N LYS A 163 1.03 22.11 2.51
CA LYS A 163 0.15 22.55 3.59
C LYS A 163 -0.26 21.36 4.44
N THR A 164 0.01 21.44 5.75
CA THR A 164 -0.44 20.44 6.73
C THR A 164 -1.92 20.62 7.06
N SER A 165 -2.51 19.66 7.78
CA SER A 165 -3.90 19.76 8.26
C SER A 165 -4.12 20.89 9.27
N SER A 166 -3.06 21.35 9.96
CA SER A 166 -3.11 22.55 10.82
C SER A 166 -3.02 23.86 10.04
N GLY A 167 -2.71 23.79 8.74
CA GLY A 167 -2.52 24.95 7.87
C GLY A 167 -1.09 25.49 7.82
N GLU A 168 -0.14 24.84 8.51
CA GLU A 168 1.28 25.16 8.40
C GLU A 168 1.79 24.88 6.99
N ILE A 169 2.67 25.74 6.48
CA ILE A 169 3.31 25.59 5.18
C ILE A 169 4.75 25.14 5.38
N ILE A 170 5.13 24.04 4.75
CA ILE A 170 6.44 23.41 4.88
C ILE A 170 7.08 23.29 3.49
N PRO A 171 8.31 23.81 3.28
CA PRO A 171 9.03 23.61 2.04
C PRO A 171 9.47 22.15 1.93
N VAL A 172 9.26 21.55 0.76
CA VAL A 172 9.64 20.17 0.48
C VAL A 172 10.35 20.05 -0.86
N LYS A 173 11.30 19.11 -0.93
CA LYS A 173 11.83 18.61 -2.20
C LYS A 173 11.24 17.23 -2.45
N THR A 174 10.69 17.03 -3.64
CA THR A 174 10.10 15.76 -4.05
C THR A 174 10.93 15.13 -5.15
N ASP A 175 11.51 13.99 -4.86
CA ASP A 175 12.06 13.07 -5.85
C ASP A 175 10.95 12.09 -6.24
N TRP A 176 10.67 11.94 -7.53
CA TRP A 176 9.55 11.11 -7.99
C TRP A 176 9.98 10.14 -9.08
N THR A 177 9.15 9.15 -9.33
CA THR A 177 9.23 8.21 -10.45
C THR A 177 7.86 7.59 -10.68
N TYR A 178 7.76 6.67 -11.62
CA TYR A 178 6.57 5.88 -11.87
C TYR A 178 6.91 4.41 -12.00
N TYR A 179 5.96 3.56 -11.63
CA TYR A 179 6.01 2.14 -11.89
C TYR A 179 5.25 1.84 -13.19
N ALA A 180 5.94 1.21 -14.13
CA ALA A 180 5.34 0.65 -15.33
C ALA A 180 5.36 -0.88 -15.24
N ASP A 181 4.30 -1.52 -15.75
CA ASP A 181 4.24 -2.98 -15.80
C ASP A 181 5.06 -3.57 -16.95
N ALA A 182 4.96 -4.89 -17.16
CA ALA A 182 5.70 -5.59 -18.22
C ALA A 182 5.33 -5.11 -19.64
N SER A 183 4.13 -4.55 -19.83
CA SER A 183 3.67 -3.94 -21.09
C SER A 183 4.17 -2.50 -21.27
N ARG A 184 4.88 -1.96 -20.28
CA ARG A 184 5.32 -0.56 -20.18
C ARG A 184 4.19 0.43 -19.94
N ASP A 185 3.02 -0.05 -19.52
CA ASP A 185 1.92 0.82 -19.11
C ASP A 185 2.18 1.31 -17.69
N ILE A 186 2.14 2.63 -17.48
CA ILE A 186 2.27 3.22 -16.16
C ILE A 186 1.06 2.80 -15.32
N ARG A 187 1.32 2.35 -14.08
CA ARG A 187 0.27 1.99 -13.11
C ARG A 187 0.17 2.96 -11.96
N TYR A 188 1.31 3.44 -11.45
CA TYR A 188 1.37 4.27 -10.25
C TYR A 188 2.53 5.25 -10.32
N PHE A 189 2.38 6.38 -9.65
CA PHE A 189 3.45 7.33 -9.36
C PHE A 189 3.96 7.10 -7.94
N VAL A 190 5.28 7.19 -7.77
CA VAL A 190 5.98 7.04 -6.48
C VAL A 190 6.73 8.32 -6.21
N SER A 191 6.55 8.88 -5.01
CA SER A 191 7.24 10.09 -4.57
C SER A 191 7.94 9.87 -3.24
N VAL A 192 9.15 10.40 -3.14
CA VAL A 192 9.94 10.53 -1.91
C VAL A 192 10.02 12.03 -1.60
N VAL A 193 9.51 12.40 -0.43
CA VAL A 193 9.34 13.79 0.01
C VAL A 193 10.35 14.07 1.11
N HIS A 194 11.25 15.00 0.84
CA HIS A 194 12.26 15.49 1.75
C HIS A 194 11.77 16.78 2.39
N TYR A 195 11.60 16.74 3.71
CA TYR A 195 11.26 17.91 4.53
C TYR A 195 12.52 18.63 4.97
N TYR A 196 12.54 19.95 4.81
CA TYR A 196 13.60 20.79 5.35
C TYR A 196 13.11 21.43 6.65
N PRO A 197 13.90 21.38 7.74
CA PRO A 197 13.60 22.22 8.89
C PRO A 197 13.70 23.69 8.46
N ASN A 198 12.71 24.49 8.88
CA ASN A 198 12.76 25.95 8.79
C ASN A 198 13.87 26.51 9.68
#